data_AF-A0A8S4GX75-F1
#
_entry.id   AF-A0A8S4GX75-F1
#
_cell.length_a   1.000
_cell.length_b   1.000
_cell.length_c   1.000
_cell.angle_alpha   90.00
_cell.angle_beta   90.00
_cell.angle_gamma   90.00
#
_symmetry.space_group_name_H-M   'P 1'
#
loop_
_entity.id
_entity.type
_entity.pdbx_description
1 polymer ?
#
loop_
_entity_poly.entity_id
_entity_poly.type
_entity_poly.pdbx_seq_one_letter_code
_entity_poly.pdbx_strand_id
1 'polypeptide(L)'
;MNVLALPARALRPAAPQRCALYRRPVPRRLDAQIVRVDPFQSLDDDESSQAPVSRSRHGKSYESQTRRRGRPAWKRKPEDTPLRDGNRDRLIGLLTLQAAKTLAYYLSETNLPVYCWFVEYMQENRIPRNGSWDEVSGEAFLRGLLSQPVQEARWKVSRDALYDNFGGASVDPRSIAQRVMDIRKVLAKEFIQDLSDIEEENNILYRETLQTSIRNSLSMSLDDVDED
;
A
#
# COMPACT_ATOMS: atom_id res chain seq x y z
N MET A 1 -2.67 -53.80 -45.86
CA MET A 1 -1.59 -52.90 -45.42
C MET A 1 -2.21 -51.54 -45.16
N ASN A 2 -2.48 -51.21 -43.89
CA ASN A 2 -3.16 -49.99 -43.47
C ASN A 2 -2.14 -48.90 -43.16
N VAL A 3 -2.27 -47.74 -43.81
CA VAL A 3 -1.49 -46.53 -43.55
C VAL A 3 -2.36 -45.59 -42.72
N LEU A 4 -2.00 -45.41 -41.44
CA LEU A 4 -2.62 -44.44 -40.54
C LEU A 4 -1.90 -43.10 -40.67
N ALA A 5 -2.59 -42.07 -41.14
CA ALA A 5 -2.13 -40.69 -41.16
C ALA A 5 -2.64 -39.95 -39.90
N LEU A 6 -1.72 -39.33 -39.15
CA LEU A 6 -2.02 -38.43 -38.03
C LEU A 6 -1.99 -36.96 -38.52
N PRO A 7 -2.90 -36.09 -38.06
CA PRO A 7 -2.89 -34.67 -38.44
C PRO A 7 -1.92 -33.84 -37.57
N ALA A 8 -1.12 -33.00 -38.24
CA ALA A 8 -0.21 -32.05 -37.62
C ALA A 8 -0.98 -30.92 -36.91
N ARG A 9 -0.77 -30.78 -35.60
CA ARG A 9 -1.31 -29.70 -34.77
C ARG A 9 -0.34 -28.51 -34.82
N ALA A 10 -0.75 -27.43 -35.49
CA ALA A 10 0.02 -26.19 -35.59
C ALA A 10 0.08 -25.46 -34.23
N LEU A 11 1.29 -25.34 -33.67
CA LEU A 11 1.60 -24.46 -32.54
C LEU A 11 1.69 -23.01 -33.03
N ARG A 12 0.77 -22.15 -32.58
CA ARG A 12 0.88 -20.69 -32.75
C ARG A 12 1.86 -20.12 -31.71
N PRO A 13 2.85 -19.30 -32.10
CA PRO A 13 3.65 -18.55 -31.14
C PRO A 13 2.83 -17.39 -30.54
N ALA A 14 2.92 -17.25 -29.22
CA ALA A 14 2.32 -16.16 -28.45
C ALA A 14 3.03 -14.83 -28.76
N ALA A 15 2.25 -13.77 -28.97
CA ALA A 15 2.75 -12.43 -29.27
C ALA A 15 3.42 -11.79 -28.03
N PRO A 16 4.55 -11.07 -28.20
CA PRO A 16 5.20 -10.35 -27.09
C PRO A 16 4.38 -9.10 -26.71
N GLN A 17 3.98 -9.04 -25.44
CA GLN A 17 3.33 -7.86 -24.85
C GLN A 17 4.34 -6.71 -24.75
N ARG A 18 4.05 -5.61 -25.45
CA ARG A 18 4.82 -4.37 -25.39
C ARG A 18 4.59 -3.69 -24.04
N CYS A 19 5.65 -3.59 -23.23
CA CYS A 19 5.68 -2.70 -22.08
C CYS A 19 5.73 -1.24 -22.57
N ALA A 20 4.56 -0.58 -22.57
CA ALA A 20 4.46 0.85 -22.84
C ALA A 20 4.99 1.62 -21.63
N LEU A 21 6.16 2.24 -21.78
CA LEU A 21 6.75 3.16 -20.83
C LEU A 21 5.88 4.42 -20.70
N TYR A 22 5.16 4.54 -19.59
CA TYR A 22 4.52 5.80 -19.20
C TYR A 22 5.60 6.79 -18.73
N ARG A 23 6.01 7.71 -19.61
CA ARG A 23 6.68 8.96 -19.19
C ARG A 23 5.61 9.94 -18.72
N ARG A 24 5.58 10.25 -17.42
CA ARG A 24 4.95 11.48 -16.91
C ARG A 24 6.03 12.49 -16.56
N PRO A 25 5.83 13.79 -16.85
CA PRO A 25 6.74 14.84 -16.43
C PRO A 25 6.57 15.14 -14.93
N VAL A 26 7.69 15.28 -14.21
CA VAL A 26 7.73 15.63 -12.78
C VAL A 26 7.92 17.16 -12.65
N PRO A 27 7.09 17.88 -11.87
CA PRO A 27 7.38 19.26 -11.50
C PRO A 27 8.48 19.31 -10.42
N ARG A 28 9.41 20.25 -10.58
CA ARG A 28 10.52 20.52 -9.66
C ARG A 28 10.07 21.36 -8.46
N ARG A 29 10.85 21.18 -7.37
CA ARG A 29 11.06 22.00 -6.16
C ARG A 29 10.02 21.92 -5.03
N LEU A 30 10.53 21.65 -3.83
CA LEU A 30 10.66 22.66 -2.76
C LEU A 30 11.68 22.20 -1.70
N ASP A 31 12.23 23.20 -1.02
CA ASP A 31 13.45 23.17 -0.23
C ASP A 31 13.26 22.52 1.15
N ALA A 32 14.27 21.78 1.59
CA ALA A 32 14.30 21.12 2.90
C ALA A 32 14.57 22.15 4.01
N GLN A 33 13.62 22.32 4.92
CA GLN A 33 13.87 22.94 6.23
C GLN A 33 14.00 21.85 7.29
N ILE A 34 15.13 21.88 8.00
CA ILE A 34 15.48 21.01 9.11
C ILE A 34 14.78 21.54 10.36
N VAL A 35 13.85 20.77 10.92
CA VAL A 35 13.25 21.03 12.24
C VAL A 35 13.85 20.06 13.26
N ARG A 36 14.40 20.65 14.33
CA ARG A 36 14.95 19.94 15.50
C ARG A 36 13.84 19.23 16.26
N VAL A 37 14.10 17.99 16.67
CA VAL A 37 13.23 17.19 17.55
C VAL A 37 13.87 17.16 18.94
N ASP A 38 13.18 17.72 19.93
CA ASP A 38 13.52 17.56 21.34
C ASP A 38 12.86 16.30 21.94
N PRO A 39 13.42 15.74 23.03
CA PRO A 39 13.14 14.38 23.49
C PRO A 39 12.01 14.37 24.52
N PHE A 40 10.94 13.60 24.26
CA PHE A 40 9.84 13.44 25.20
C PHE A 40 10.01 12.21 26.09
N GLN A 41 10.25 12.53 27.36
CA GLN A 41 10.04 11.84 28.64
C GLN A 41 9.38 10.46 28.62
N SER A 42 10.11 9.50 29.22
CA SER A 42 9.61 8.27 29.82
C SER A 42 8.79 8.58 31.07
N LEU A 43 7.56 8.10 31.13
CA LEU A 43 6.80 7.93 32.36
C LEU A 43 6.59 6.43 32.60
N ASP A 44 7.18 6.00 33.70
CA ASP A 44 6.96 4.72 34.36
C ASP A 44 5.52 4.63 34.86
N ASP A 45 4.90 3.46 34.76
CA ASP A 45 3.78 3.04 35.59
C ASP A 45 3.88 1.52 35.82
N ASP A 46 4.43 1.17 36.98
CA ASP A 46 4.19 -0.08 37.69
C ASP A 46 2.78 -0.04 38.31
N GLU A 47 1.91 -1.04 38.08
CA GLU A 47 1.13 -1.66 39.18
C GLU A 47 0.19 -2.80 38.75
N SER A 48 0.26 -3.87 39.55
CA SER A 48 -0.86 -4.74 39.98
C SER A 48 -1.36 -5.88 39.04
N SER A 49 -0.75 -7.04 39.28
CA SER A 49 -1.38 -8.35 39.50
C SER A 49 -2.93 -8.37 39.58
N GLN A 50 -3.60 -8.79 38.50
CA GLN A 50 -5.02 -9.20 38.54
C GLN A 50 -5.17 -10.71 38.34
N ALA A 51 -5.96 -11.31 39.25
CA ALA A 51 -6.31 -12.72 39.32
C ALA A 51 -7.08 -13.22 38.07
N PRO A 52 -7.09 -14.54 37.77
CA PRO A 52 -7.71 -15.07 36.57
C PRO A 52 -9.24 -15.00 36.64
N VAL A 53 -9.83 -14.08 35.87
CA VAL A 53 -11.28 -13.96 35.68
C VAL A 53 -11.79 -15.19 34.92
N SER A 54 -12.76 -15.89 35.52
CA SER A 54 -13.44 -17.06 34.96
C SER A 54 -14.17 -16.73 33.66
N ARG A 55 -13.78 -17.38 32.56
CA ARG A 55 -14.40 -17.16 31.24
C ARG A 55 -15.70 -17.95 31.12
N SER A 56 -16.80 -17.22 30.96
CA SER A 56 -18.11 -17.72 30.54
C SER A 56 -18.01 -18.56 29.25
N ARG A 57 -18.55 -19.79 29.31
CA ARG A 57 -18.57 -20.80 28.23
C ARG A 57 -19.81 -20.67 27.32
N HIS A 58 -20.15 -19.48 26.87
CA HIS A 58 -21.22 -19.28 25.87
C HIS A 58 -20.71 -18.50 24.67
N GLY A 59 -20.27 -19.23 23.63
CA GLY A 59 -19.76 -18.64 22.39
C GLY A 59 -18.99 -19.60 21.49
N LYS A 60 -19.53 -20.81 21.25
CA LYS A 60 -18.92 -21.84 20.39
C LYS A 60 -19.39 -21.83 18.92
N SER A 61 -20.06 -20.77 18.45
CA SER A 61 -20.57 -20.70 17.07
C SER A 61 -19.75 -19.86 16.09
N TYR A 62 -18.57 -19.36 16.48
CA TYR A 62 -17.70 -18.52 15.63
C TYR A 62 -16.24 -19.02 15.58
N GLU A 63 -16.04 -20.34 15.61
CA GLU A 63 -14.70 -20.94 15.76
C GLU A 63 -14.09 -21.40 14.42
N SER A 64 -14.85 -21.45 13.32
CA SER A 64 -14.37 -21.99 12.02
C SER A 64 -14.06 -20.95 10.94
N GLN A 65 -14.43 -19.68 11.12
CA GLN A 65 -13.90 -18.60 10.27
C GLN A 65 -12.62 -18.10 10.92
N THR A 66 -11.50 -18.21 10.21
CA THR A 66 -10.20 -17.61 10.54
C THR A 66 -10.43 -16.28 11.24
N ARG A 67 -10.38 -16.29 12.58
CA ARG A 67 -10.71 -15.11 13.38
C ARG A 67 -9.77 -14.03 12.91
N ARG A 68 -10.32 -12.95 12.34
CA ARG A 68 -9.59 -11.73 12.06
C ARG A 68 -8.72 -11.48 13.29
N ARG A 69 -7.40 -11.50 13.14
CA ARG A 69 -6.47 -10.96 14.14
C ARG A 69 -6.62 -9.44 14.12
N GLY A 70 -7.84 -8.96 14.35
CA GLY A 70 -8.10 -7.58 14.70
C GLY A 70 -7.39 -7.26 16.00
N ARG A 71 -7.53 -6.02 16.48
CA ARG A 71 -6.96 -5.64 17.78
C ARG A 71 -7.35 -6.71 18.81
N PRO A 72 -6.38 -7.24 19.58
CA PRO A 72 -6.69 -8.26 20.56
C PRO A 72 -7.73 -7.68 21.54
N ALA A 73 -8.66 -8.49 22.02
CA ALA A 73 -9.91 -8.02 22.63
C ALA A 73 -9.74 -6.93 23.72
N TRP A 74 -8.67 -7.04 24.53
CA TRP A 74 -8.24 -6.08 25.55
C TRP A 74 -7.83 -4.68 25.04
N LYS A 75 -7.51 -4.52 23.75
CA LYS A 75 -7.15 -3.22 23.12
C LYS A 75 -8.32 -2.57 22.38
N ARG A 76 -9.51 -3.16 22.41
CA ARG A 76 -10.71 -2.63 21.74
C ARG A 76 -11.41 -1.64 22.67
N LYS A 77 -11.68 -0.45 22.18
CA LYS A 77 -12.56 0.50 22.87
C LYS A 77 -14.02 0.13 22.59
N PRO A 78 -14.98 0.52 23.44
CA PRO A 78 -16.41 0.25 23.19
C PRO A 78 -16.91 0.84 21.85
N GLU A 79 -16.21 1.84 21.30
CA GLU A 79 -16.53 2.47 20.01
C GLU A 79 -15.85 1.82 18.79
N ASP A 80 -15.05 0.76 18.99
CA ASP A 80 -14.44 0.04 17.87
C ASP A 80 -15.47 -0.81 17.11
N THR A 81 -15.83 -0.35 15.91
CA THR A 81 -16.68 -1.10 15.00
C THR A 81 -15.87 -2.07 14.14
N PRO A 82 -16.42 -3.22 13.72
CA PRO A 82 -15.76 -4.13 12.77
C PRO A 82 -15.37 -3.47 11.44
N LEU A 83 -16.08 -2.42 11.05
CA LEU A 83 -15.78 -1.58 9.89
C LEU A 83 -14.47 -0.80 10.06
N ARG A 84 -14.20 -0.32 11.29
CA ARG A 84 -12.95 0.39 11.61
C ARG A 84 -11.73 -0.51 11.46
N ASP A 85 -11.81 -1.76 11.96
CA ASP A 85 -10.76 -2.75 11.76
C ASP A 85 -10.52 -3.02 10.27
N GLY A 86 -11.59 -3.27 9.49
CA GLY A 86 -11.45 -3.50 8.05
C GLY A 86 -10.86 -2.32 7.27
N ASN A 87 -11.19 -1.08 7.64
CA ASN A 87 -10.61 0.12 7.03
C ASN A 87 -9.14 0.31 7.41
N ARG A 88 -8.78 0.00 8.66
CA ARG A 88 -7.38 -0.01 9.10
C ARG A 88 -6.55 -0.97 8.26
N ASP A 89 -7.04 -2.16 7.99
CA ASP A 89 -6.29 -3.16 7.23
C ASP A 89 -6.09 -2.74 5.77
N ARG A 90 -7.13 -2.16 5.16
CA ARG A 90 -7.01 -1.56 3.81
C ARG A 90 -6.00 -0.42 3.76
N LEU A 91 -5.96 0.41 4.81
CA LEU A 91 -4.97 1.49 4.91
C LEU A 91 -3.56 0.94 5.02
N ILE A 92 -3.33 -0.09 5.84
CA ILE A 92 -2.03 -0.77 5.95
C ILE A 92 -1.63 -1.39 4.61
N GLY A 93 -2.58 -2.00 3.89
CA GLY A 93 -2.37 -2.53 2.54
C GLY A 93 -1.98 -1.46 1.54
N LEU A 94 -2.67 -0.32 1.55
CA LEU A 94 -2.37 0.83 0.70
C LEU A 94 -0.96 1.35 0.97
N LEU A 95 -0.58 1.53 2.24
CA LEU A 95 0.77 1.97 2.62
C LEU A 95 1.84 0.96 2.22
N THR A 96 1.55 -0.33 2.34
CA THR A 96 2.48 -1.40 1.92
C THR A 96 2.68 -1.39 0.39
N LEU A 97 1.59 -1.23 -0.37
CA LEU A 97 1.65 -1.11 -1.83
C LEU A 97 2.43 0.14 -2.26
N GLN A 98 2.17 1.27 -1.60
CA GLN A 98 2.86 2.53 -1.90
C GLN A 98 4.35 2.44 -1.57
N ALA A 99 4.71 1.87 -0.41
CA ALA A 99 6.10 1.63 -0.03
C ALA A 99 6.83 0.74 -1.04
N ALA A 100 6.19 -0.32 -1.53
CA ALA A 100 6.74 -1.19 -2.57
C ALA A 100 6.97 -0.42 -3.88
N LYS A 101 6.01 0.40 -4.32
CA LYS A 101 6.19 1.25 -5.52
C LYS A 101 7.33 2.25 -5.38
N THR A 102 7.43 2.91 -4.23
CA THR A 102 8.53 3.84 -3.92
C THR A 102 9.88 3.12 -3.95
N LEU A 103 9.97 1.92 -3.37
CA LEU A 103 11.19 1.12 -3.43
C LEU A 103 11.53 0.71 -4.87
N ALA A 104 10.54 0.29 -5.66
CA ALA A 104 10.73 -0.04 -7.06
C ALA A 104 11.28 1.16 -7.85
N TYR A 105 10.78 2.36 -7.61
CA TYR A 105 11.32 3.58 -8.21
C TYR A 105 12.82 3.76 -7.89
N TYR A 106 13.21 3.65 -6.61
CA TYR A 106 14.63 3.73 -6.24
C TYR A 106 15.50 2.62 -6.84
N LEU A 107 14.96 1.40 -6.97
CA LEU A 107 15.67 0.28 -7.60
C LEU A 107 15.85 0.50 -9.10
N SER A 108 14.91 1.17 -9.77
CA SER A 108 15.01 1.46 -11.21
C SER A 108 16.23 2.33 -11.55
N GLU A 109 16.68 3.16 -10.60
CA GLU A 109 17.85 4.04 -10.75
C GLU A 109 19.14 3.38 -10.24
N THR A 110 19.05 2.45 -9.27
CA THR A 110 20.23 1.89 -8.57
C THR A 110 20.62 0.48 -9.01
N ASN A 111 19.63 -0.41 -9.22
CA ASN A 111 19.86 -1.80 -9.58
C ASN A 111 18.72 -2.34 -10.44
N LEU A 112 18.92 -2.28 -11.76
CA LEU A 112 17.90 -2.61 -12.75
C LEU A 112 17.48 -4.10 -12.76
N PRO A 113 18.40 -5.10 -12.62
CA PRO A 113 18.01 -6.50 -12.45
C PRO A 113 17.09 -6.74 -11.25
N VAL A 114 17.42 -6.17 -10.08
CA VAL A 114 16.60 -6.30 -8.86
C VAL A 114 15.24 -5.63 -9.05
N TYR A 115 15.21 -4.45 -9.69
CA TYR A 115 13.98 -3.77 -10.05
C TYR A 115 13.05 -4.65 -10.89
N CYS A 116 13.57 -5.27 -11.95
CA CYS A 116 12.79 -6.14 -12.83
C CYS A 116 12.15 -7.30 -12.05
N TRP A 117 12.98 -8.01 -11.30
CA TRP A 117 12.53 -9.11 -10.45
C TRP A 117 11.46 -8.65 -9.45
N PHE A 118 11.66 -7.49 -8.82
CA PHE A 118 10.73 -6.99 -7.82
C PHE A 118 9.39 -6.55 -8.44
N VAL A 119 9.41 -5.96 -9.63
CA VAL A 119 8.20 -5.62 -10.38
C VAL A 119 7.44 -6.87 -10.81
N GLU A 120 8.13 -7.90 -11.29
CA GLU A 120 7.53 -9.21 -11.59
C GLU A 120 6.87 -9.80 -10.33
N TYR A 121 7.60 -9.82 -9.21
CA TYR A 121 7.07 -10.28 -7.92
C TYR A 121 5.82 -9.50 -7.49
N MET A 122 5.81 -8.17 -7.64
CA MET A 122 4.65 -7.33 -7.34
C MET A 122 3.45 -7.60 -8.25
N GLN A 123 3.68 -8.01 -9.50
CA GLN A 123 2.63 -8.35 -10.44
C GLN A 123 2.02 -9.72 -10.16
N GLU A 124 2.83 -10.69 -9.75
CA GLU A 124 2.41 -12.04 -9.37
C GLU A 124 1.67 -12.02 -8.02
N ASN A 125 2.18 -11.25 -7.05
CA ASN A 125 1.68 -11.20 -5.67
C ASN A 125 0.99 -9.86 -5.39
N ARG A 126 -0.10 -9.57 -6.12
CA ARG A 126 -0.83 -8.32 -5.92
C ARG A 126 -1.56 -8.30 -4.59
N ILE A 127 -1.49 -7.16 -3.89
CA ILE A 127 -2.30 -6.91 -2.69
C ILE A 127 -3.75 -6.66 -3.15
N PRO A 128 -4.71 -7.55 -2.84
CA PRO A 128 -6.09 -7.38 -3.27
C PRO A 128 -6.78 -6.25 -2.49
N ARG A 129 -7.72 -5.56 -3.13
CA ARG A 129 -8.52 -4.50 -2.49
C ARG A 129 -9.52 -5.05 -1.47
N ASN A 130 -10.03 -6.25 -1.73
CA ASN A 130 -11.01 -6.97 -0.92
C ASN A 130 -10.52 -8.41 -0.74
N GLY A 131 -10.67 -8.98 0.44
CA GLY A 131 -10.19 -10.34 0.71
C GLY A 131 -10.05 -10.63 2.19
N SER A 132 -9.27 -11.66 2.49
CA SER A 132 -8.88 -11.98 3.86
C SER A 132 -8.04 -10.85 4.46
N TRP A 133 -8.06 -10.75 5.79
CA TRP A 133 -7.31 -9.75 6.55
C TRP A 133 -5.80 -9.73 6.20
N ASP A 134 -5.17 -10.91 6.21
CA ASP A 134 -3.74 -11.06 5.90
C ASP A 134 -3.40 -10.63 4.47
N GLU A 135 -4.35 -10.78 3.55
CA GLU A 135 -4.18 -10.45 2.13
C GLU A 135 -4.32 -8.94 1.92
N VAL A 136 -5.37 -8.35 2.47
CA VAL A 136 -5.70 -6.92 2.30
C VAL A 136 -4.69 -6.02 2.99
N SER A 137 -4.16 -6.42 4.14
CA SER A 137 -3.12 -5.65 4.86
C SER A 137 -1.76 -5.65 4.15
N GLY A 138 -1.55 -6.54 3.18
CA GLY A 138 -0.25 -6.77 2.56
C GLY A 138 0.71 -7.59 3.44
N GLU A 139 0.24 -8.16 4.56
CA GLU A 139 1.07 -9.06 5.37
C GLU A 139 1.42 -10.35 4.62
N ALA A 140 0.49 -10.92 3.85
CA ALA A 140 0.76 -12.08 3.00
C ALA A 140 1.86 -11.78 1.97
N PHE A 141 1.83 -10.58 1.36
CA PHE A 141 2.85 -10.11 0.43
C PHE A 141 4.25 -10.04 1.07
N LEU A 142 4.34 -9.48 2.28
CA LEU A 142 5.60 -9.37 3.02
C LEU A 142 6.09 -10.73 3.54
N ARG A 143 5.20 -11.59 4.04
CA ARG A 143 5.54 -12.95 4.46
C ARG A 143 6.05 -13.77 3.28
N GLY A 144 5.48 -13.58 2.09
CA GLY A 144 5.98 -14.14 0.84
C GLY A 144 7.45 -13.79 0.62
N LEU A 145 7.80 -12.49 0.63
CA LEU A 145 9.19 -12.04 0.47
C LEU A 145 10.12 -12.59 1.57
N LEU A 146 9.69 -12.58 2.83
CA LEU A 146 10.51 -13.07 3.94
C LEU A 146 10.78 -14.57 3.86
N SER A 147 9.82 -15.33 3.33
CA SER A 147 9.93 -16.79 3.17
C SER A 147 10.76 -17.22 1.98
N GLN A 148 10.90 -16.36 0.95
CA GLN A 148 11.63 -16.71 -0.25
C GLN A 148 13.15 -16.83 0.00
N PRO A 149 13.81 -17.82 -0.63
CA PRO A 149 15.26 -17.91 -0.60
C PRO A 149 15.90 -16.84 -1.50
N VAL A 150 17.21 -16.67 -1.35
CA VAL A 150 18.03 -15.86 -2.27
C VAL A 150 17.86 -16.38 -3.69
N GLN A 151 17.67 -15.47 -4.64
CA GLN A 151 17.42 -15.77 -6.05
C GLN A 151 18.39 -14.98 -6.93
N GLU A 152 18.66 -15.49 -8.13
CA GLU A 152 19.38 -14.74 -9.15
C GLU A 152 18.39 -14.03 -10.07
N ALA A 153 18.43 -12.69 -10.09
CA ALA A 153 17.69 -11.90 -11.05
C ALA A 153 18.53 -11.69 -12.32
N ARG A 154 17.92 -11.98 -13.46
CA ARG A 154 18.48 -11.67 -14.77
C ARG A 154 17.60 -10.66 -15.48
N TRP A 155 18.24 -9.64 -16.03
CA TRP A 155 17.56 -8.58 -16.76
C TRP A 155 17.26 -9.05 -18.17
N LYS A 156 16.03 -9.55 -18.40
CA LYS A 156 15.59 -9.98 -19.74
C LYS A 156 15.09 -8.78 -20.53
N VAL A 157 15.97 -8.03 -21.18
CA VAL A 157 15.52 -7.18 -22.30
C VAL A 157 15.14 -8.12 -23.43
N SER A 158 14.02 -7.91 -24.10
CA SER A 158 13.65 -8.59 -25.35
C SER A 158 14.60 -8.34 -26.54
N ARG A 159 15.88 -8.05 -26.28
CA ARG A 159 16.96 -8.02 -27.28
C ARG A 159 17.57 -9.41 -27.39
N ASP A 160 18.17 -9.67 -28.55
CA ASP A 160 18.90 -10.91 -28.80
C ASP A 160 19.85 -11.25 -27.66
N ALA A 161 19.97 -12.54 -27.35
CA ALA A 161 20.87 -13.08 -26.32
C ALA A 161 22.33 -12.62 -26.46
N LEU A 162 22.72 -12.16 -27.65
CA LEU A 162 24.02 -11.57 -27.95
C LEU A 162 24.30 -10.25 -27.20
N TYR A 163 23.26 -9.56 -26.74
CA TYR A 163 23.37 -8.30 -26.00
C TYR A 163 23.16 -8.46 -24.49
N ASP A 164 22.97 -9.70 -24.00
CA ASP A 164 22.80 -10.01 -22.58
C ASP A 164 24.15 -10.02 -21.85
N ASN A 165 24.81 -8.86 -21.84
CA ASN A 165 26.11 -8.66 -21.19
C ASN A 165 25.97 -8.26 -19.71
N PHE A 166 24.73 -8.14 -19.21
CA PHE A 166 24.49 -7.83 -17.80
C PHE A 166 24.61 -9.12 -16.98
N GLY A 167 25.62 -9.19 -16.11
CA GLY A 167 25.74 -10.29 -15.16
C GLY A 167 24.48 -10.42 -14.29
N GLY A 168 24.09 -11.65 -13.99
CA GLY A 168 22.99 -11.91 -13.06
C GLY A 168 23.29 -11.26 -11.70
N ALA A 169 22.29 -10.59 -11.13
CA ALA A 169 22.41 -10.03 -9.79
C ALA A 169 21.79 -10.99 -8.79
N SER A 170 22.51 -11.30 -7.72
CA SER A 170 21.92 -11.99 -6.57
C SER A 170 20.97 -11.03 -5.85
N VAL A 171 19.74 -11.48 -5.62
CA VAL A 171 18.68 -10.77 -4.94
C VAL A 171 18.38 -11.49 -3.64
N ASP A 172 18.41 -10.76 -2.53
CA ASP A 172 17.90 -11.24 -1.25
C ASP A 172 16.51 -10.64 -0.98
N PRO A 173 15.42 -11.42 -1.17
CA PRO A 173 14.06 -10.97 -0.94
C PRO A 173 13.80 -10.48 0.50
N ARG A 174 14.54 -11.00 1.49
CA ARG A 174 14.39 -10.61 2.89
C ARG A 174 14.88 -9.19 3.12
N SER A 175 16.01 -8.83 2.53
CA SER A 175 16.52 -7.45 2.54
C SER A 175 15.52 -6.47 1.90
N ILE A 176 14.86 -6.88 0.81
CA ILE A 176 13.84 -6.07 0.13
C ILE A 176 12.61 -5.90 1.02
N ALA A 177 12.13 -6.97 1.66
CA ALA A 177 11.01 -6.91 2.60
C ALA A 177 11.30 -5.94 3.75
N GLN A 178 12.51 -5.98 4.31
CA GLN A 178 12.93 -5.06 5.37
C GLN A 178 12.84 -3.60 4.91
N ARG A 179 13.37 -3.29 3.72
CA ARG A 179 13.30 -1.94 3.15
C ARG A 179 11.87 -1.46 2.90
N VAL A 180 10.98 -2.34 2.43
CA VAL A 180 9.55 -2.03 2.28
C VAL A 180 8.93 -1.70 3.65
N MET A 181 9.24 -2.48 4.68
CA MET A 181 8.74 -2.24 6.04
C MET A 181 9.23 -0.91 6.62
N ASP A 182 10.48 -0.54 6.35
CA ASP A 182 11.07 0.73 6.79
C ASP A 182 10.41 1.93 6.10
N ILE A 183 10.27 1.89 4.77
CA ILE A 183 9.58 2.94 3.99
C ILE A 183 8.12 3.04 4.44
N ARG A 184 7.44 1.91 4.65
CA ARG A 184 6.06 1.88 5.15
C ARG A 184 5.91 2.59 6.49
N LYS A 185 6.89 2.46 7.39
CA LYS A 185 6.89 3.16 8.68
C LYS A 185 7.01 4.68 8.51
N VAL A 186 7.81 5.15 7.56
CA VAL A 186 7.95 6.58 7.25
C VAL A 186 6.66 7.13 6.67
N LEU A 187 6.13 6.48 5.61
CA LEU A 187 4.86 6.88 4.98
C LEU A 187 3.70 6.92 5.97
N ALA A 188 3.65 5.98 6.93
CA ALA A 188 2.61 5.98 7.95
C ALA A 188 2.67 7.22 8.87
N LYS A 189 3.87 7.74 9.16
CA LYS A 189 4.03 8.96 9.97
C LYS A 189 3.58 10.19 9.21
N GLU A 190 3.99 10.32 7.95
CA GLU A 190 3.60 11.41 7.06
C GLU A 190 2.07 11.42 6.88
N PHE A 191 1.46 10.26 6.62
CA PHE A 191 0.01 10.16 6.52
C PHE A 191 -0.72 10.58 7.80
N ILE A 192 -0.19 10.29 8.99
CA ILE A 192 -0.82 10.73 10.24
C ILE A 192 -0.77 12.26 10.35
N GLN A 193 0.33 12.87 9.91
CA GLN A 193 0.48 14.32 9.90
C GLN A 193 -0.46 14.96 8.87
N ASP A 194 -0.54 14.44 7.65
CA ASP A 194 -1.49 14.97 6.66
C ASP A 194 -2.96 14.86 7.16
N LEU A 195 -3.29 13.78 7.87
CA LEU A 195 -4.63 13.60 8.43
C LEU A 195 -4.94 14.53 9.61
N SER A 196 -3.93 15.12 10.28
CA SER A 196 -4.20 16.09 11.36
C SER A 196 -4.70 17.43 10.82
N ASP A 197 -4.38 17.74 9.57
CA ASP A 197 -4.70 19.04 8.97
C ASP A 197 -6.13 19.08 8.39
N ILE A 198 -6.81 17.92 8.31
CA ILE A 198 -8.18 17.79 7.78
C ILE A 198 -9.20 18.69 8.50
N GLU A 199 -9.05 18.88 9.81
CA GLU A 199 -9.96 19.76 10.56
C GLU A 199 -9.84 21.21 10.08
N GLU A 200 -8.62 21.68 9.85
CA GLU A 200 -8.36 23.02 9.32
C GLU A 200 -8.85 23.14 7.88
N GLU A 201 -8.57 22.15 7.02
CA GLU A 201 -9.06 22.11 5.64
C GLU A 201 -10.60 22.16 5.57
N ASN A 202 -11.28 21.43 6.45
CA ASN A 202 -12.75 21.47 6.55
C ASN A 202 -13.25 22.86 6.94
N ASN A 203 -12.58 23.53 7.89
CA ASN A 203 -12.94 24.89 8.30
C ASN A 203 -12.75 25.91 7.17
N ILE A 204 -11.68 25.79 6.40
CA ILE A 204 -11.46 26.60 5.20
C ILE A 204 -12.60 26.37 4.20
N LEU A 205 -12.94 25.11 3.91
CA LEU A 205 -14.02 24.75 2.99
C LEU A 205 -15.37 25.33 3.44
N TYR A 206 -15.69 25.25 4.75
CA TYR A 206 -16.92 25.87 5.28
C TYR A 206 -16.93 27.38 5.07
N ARG A 207 -15.82 28.05 5.36
CA ARG A 207 -15.71 29.50 5.20
C ARG A 207 -15.89 29.91 3.74
N GLU A 208 -15.21 29.23 2.81
CA GLU A 208 -15.33 29.49 1.38
C GLU A 208 -16.77 29.29 0.89
N THR A 209 -17.39 28.17 1.27
CA THR A 209 -18.77 27.84 0.88
C THR A 209 -19.77 28.89 1.39
N LEU A 210 -19.61 29.36 2.61
CA LEU A 210 -20.45 30.41 3.19
C LEU A 210 -20.24 31.76 2.49
N GLN A 211 -18.99 32.13 2.19
CA GLN A 211 -18.69 33.35 1.44
C GLN A 211 -19.29 33.31 0.03
N THR A 212 -19.18 32.18 -0.67
CA THR A 212 -19.81 32.00 -1.98
C THR A 212 -21.33 32.09 -1.89
N SER A 213 -21.94 31.47 -0.87
CA SER A 213 -23.40 31.51 -0.68
C SER A 213 -23.91 32.93 -0.42
N ILE A 214 -23.22 33.69 0.45
CA ILE A 214 -23.55 35.10 0.73
C ILE A 214 -23.39 35.96 -0.53
N ARG A 215 -22.31 35.77 -1.28
CA ARG A 215 -22.08 36.50 -2.53
C ARG A 215 -23.18 36.23 -3.55
N ASN A 216 -23.59 34.98 -3.70
CA ASN A 216 -24.67 34.59 -4.61
C ASN A 216 -26.01 35.17 -4.17
N SER A 217 -26.33 35.20 -2.87
CA SER A 217 -27.56 35.86 -2.39
C SER A 217 -27.55 37.36 -2.64
N LEU A 218 -26.39 38.01 -2.50
CA LEU A 218 -26.26 39.45 -2.70
C LEU A 218 -26.36 39.84 -4.19
N SER A 219 -25.80 39.03 -5.09
CA SER A 219 -25.93 39.26 -6.53
C SER A 219 -27.37 39.12 -7.01
N MET A 220 -28.11 38.11 -6.52
CA MET A 220 -29.53 37.98 -6.87
C MET A 220 -30.37 39.16 -6.37
N SER A 221 -30.06 39.70 -5.19
CA SER A 221 -30.78 40.86 -4.67
C SER A 221 -30.52 42.18 -5.41
N LEU A 222 -29.46 42.26 -6.21
CA LEU A 222 -29.08 43.46 -6.95
C LEU A 222 -29.69 43.50 -8.35
N ASP A 223 -29.91 42.34 -8.97
CA ASP A 223 -30.53 42.24 -10.30
C ASP A 223 -32.05 42.52 -10.29
N ASP A 224 -32.70 42.47 -9.11
CA ASP A 224 -34.15 42.72 -8.93
C ASP A 224 -34.52 44.22 -8.78
N VAL A 225 -33.56 45.16 -8.90
CA VAL A 225 -33.77 46.59 -8.57
C VAL A 225 -33.88 47.52 -9.81
N ASP A 226 -33.63 47.03 -11.02
CA ASP A 226 -33.51 47.87 -12.23
C ASP A 226 -34.70 47.77 -13.24
N GLU A 227 -35.89 47.31 -12.81
CA GLU A 227 -37.12 47.37 -13.64
C GLU A 227 -38.13 48.40 -13.08
N ASP A 228 -37.94 49.70 -13.35
CA ASP A 228 -39.00 50.73 -13.36
C ASP A 228 -38.58 52.00 -14.15
#